data_AF-A0A497P6W2-F1
#
_entry.id   AF-A0A497P6W2-F1
#
_cell.length_a   1.000
_cell.length_b   1.000
_cell.length_c   1.000
_cell.angle_alpha   90.00
_cell.angle_beta   90.00
_cell.angle_gamma   90.00
#
_symmetry.space_group_name_H-M   'P 1'
#
loop_
_entity.id
_entity.type
_entity.pdbx_description
1 polymer ?
#
loop_
_entity_poly.entity_id
_entity_poly.type
_entity_poly.pdbx_seq_one_letter_code
_entity_poly.pdbx_strand_id
1 'polypeptide(L)'
;MTYPNVVPPMAHTAPTADVVVYREGNLAVAVGAKTKIKIASSTDHAQVIQKAIDHVANKGGGRLYIKSGVYCISDTITISKPIHIEGEFAGFETFPADEHDMSYVKDVSGVILEVIEEGKDAIRIENVGLPITLKNLVIKFSSNLSKTGHGIACIPPILASDPALRETGICYFLFENVNVIGHDGDHYGFYIVNPCVGTLIQIFSYGGGGLFIESNGKWHCGNLVVIHPYVIREKGGTAHCYHLKTTNPDKGSLLNLMQFLRPQCINRVNDGGYRWRDEGAKWYGVYEPDLEGYGNVDISDETVWVSSFGAPHVRFLGRTVITTRLSVIYSGEETVPANTSSINVNFADKGLADYGSDRYKVLALPEWDTTVYVTNKSTSGFTLNFGSPPTTDSKVYWLVIEP
;
A
#
# COMPACT_ATOMS: atom_id res chain seq x y z
N MET A 1 28.44 7.77 23.66
CA MET A 1 27.87 8.31 22.42
C MET A 1 26.64 9.13 22.80
N THR A 2 26.76 10.44 22.73
CA THR A 2 25.65 11.38 22.92
C THR A 2 24.87 11.44 21.62
N TYR A 3 23.58 11.07 21.67
CA TYR A 3 22.68 11.19 20.53
C TYR A 3 22.73 12.64 20.01
N PRO A 4 22.94 12.86 18.70
CA PRO A 4 22.92 14.20 18.15
C PRO A 4 21.53 14.81 18.37
N ASN A 5 21.53 16.10 18.70
CA ASN A 5 20.35 16.92 18.89
C ASN A 5 19.29 16.62 17.82
N VAL A 6 18.10 16.23 18.27
CA VAL A 6 16.90 16.18 17.44
C VAL A 6 16.75 17.56 16.83
N VAL A 7 17.03 17.66 15.53
CA VAL A 7 16.66 18.83 14.74
C VAL A 7 15.14 18.93 14.88
N PRO A 8 14.57 20.04 15.38
CA PRO A 8 13.12 20.23 15.39
C PRO A 8 12.61 19.95 13.98
N PRO A 9 11.49 19.22 13.80
CA PRO A 9 10.94 18.99 12.48
C PRO A 9 10.87 20.34 11.76
N MET A 10 11.44 20.39 10.54
CA MET A 10 11.53 21.60 9.73
C MET A 10 10.23 22.37 9.89
N ALA A 11 10.32 23.65 10.26
CA ALA A 11 9.17 24.54 10.30
C ALA A 11 8.56 24.57 8.89
N HIS A 12 7.62 23.65 8.65
CA HIS A 12 6.89 23.55 7.42
C HIS A 12 6.06 24.83 7.40
N THR A 13 6.44 25.82 6.59
CA THR A 13 5.51 26.90 6.26
C THR A 13 4.25 26.22 5.78
N ALA A 14 3.15 26.38 6.53
CA ALA A 14 1.90 25.72 6.23
C ALA A 14 1.60 25.96 4.74
N PRO A 15 1.27 24.90 3.96
CA PRO A 15 0.90 25.07 2.57
C PRO A 15 -0.21 26.13 2.47
N THR A 16 -0.31 26.83 1.34
CA THR A 16 -1.35 27.87 1.15
C THR A 16 -2.74 27.24 1.28
N ALA A 17 -3.27 27.23 2.49
CA ALA A 17 -4.56 26.67 2.84
C ALA A 17 -5.65 27.73 2.65
N ASP A 18 -6.89 27.29 2.45
CA ASP A 18 -8.07 28.15 2.46
C ASP A 18 -8.67 28.22 3.87
N VAL A 19 -8.64 27.10 4.58
CA VAL A 19 -9.12 26.94 5.96
C VAL A 19 -8.08 26.23 6.80
N VAL A 20 -7.91 26.68 8.04
CA VAL A 20 -7.10 26.00 9.06
C VAL A 20 -8.00 25.55 10.21
N VAL A 21 -7.87 24.29 10.61
CA VAL A 21 -8.47 23.73 11.82
C VAL A 21 -7.37 23.52 12.87
N TYR A 22 -7.64 23.89 14.12
CA TYR A 22 -6.72 23.69 15.24
C TYR A 22 -7.45 23.47 16.56
N ARG A 23 -6.73 23.02 17.58
CA ARG A 23 -7.23 22.88 18.96
C ARG A 23 -7.00 24.16 19.76
N GLU A 24 -8.01 24.55 20.54
CA GLU A 24 -7.90 25.61 21.55
C GLU A 24 -8.49 25.07 22.87
N GLY A 25 -7.62 24.54 23.73
CA GLY A 25 -8.05 23.73 24.87
C GLY A 25 -8.88 22.53 24.41
N ASN A 26 -10.10 22.41 24.92
CA ASN A 26 -11.03 21.34 24.54
C ASN A 26 -11.82 21.64 23.25
N LEU A 27 -11.69 22.82 22.64
CA LEU A 27 -12.40 23.18 21.42
C LEU A 27 -11.60 22.81 20.17
N ALA A 28 -12.29 22.39 19.12
CA ALA A 28 -11.78 22.51 17.76
C ALA A 28 -12.24 23.85 17.19
N VAL A 29 -11.37 24.54 16.45
CA VAL A 29 -11.63 25.84 15.85
C VAL A 29 -11.25 25.82 14.38
N ALA A 30 -12.17 26.23 13.51
CA ALA A 30 -11.94 26.40 12.07
C ALA A 30 -11.93 27.89 11.71
N VAL A 31 -10.89 28.34 10.99
CA VAL A 31 -10.75 29.75 10.54
C VAL A 31 -10.32 29.82 9.08
N GLY A 32 -10.72 30.88 8.39
CA GLY A 32 -10.14 31.20 7.07
C GLY A 32 -8.64 31.45 7.20
N ALA A 33 -7.81 30.76 6.42
CA ALA A 33 -6.37 30.79 6.59
C ALA A 33 -5.77 32.19 6.40
N LYS A 34 -6.27 32.96 5.43
CA LYS A 34 -5.86 34.35 5.14
C LYS A 34 -6.58 35.36 6.01
N THR A 35 -7.90 35.25 6.11
CA THR A 35 -8.76 36.25 6.75
C THR A 35 -8.76 36.15 8.27
N LYS A 36 -8.39 34.98 8.82
CA LYS A 36 -8.50 34.61 10.23
C LYS A 36 -9.93 34.69 10.78
N ILE A 37 -10.93 34.85 9.91
CA ILE A 37 -12.35 34.87 10.29
C ILE A 37 -12.75 33.47 10.72
N LYS A 38 -13.41 33.38 11.89
CA LYS A 38 -13.91 32.14 12.45
C LYS A 38 -15.07 31.58 11.61
N ILE A 39 -14.95 30.32 11.22
CA ILE A 39 -15.96 29.56 10.48
C ILE A 39 -16.78 28.72 11.46
N ALA A 40 -16.12 28.04 12.39
CA ALA A 40 -16.76 27.20 13.39
C ALA A 40 -15.86 27.05 14.64
N SER A 41 -16.48 26.78 15.79
CA SER A 41 -15.79 26.45 17.03
C SER A 41 -16.73 25.65 17.93
N SER A 42 -16.31 24.51 18.45
CA SER A 42 -17.13 23.63 19.29
C SER A 42 -16.27 22.58 20.01
N THR A 43 -16.81 21.99 21.08
CA THR A 43 -16.31 20.74 21.68
C THR A 43 -16.68 19.51 20.86
N ASP A 44 -17.66 19.65 19.95
CA ASP A 44 -17.95 18.67 18.91
C ASP A 44 -16.98 18.88 17.74
N HIS A 45 -15.87 18.15 17.75
CA HIS A 45 -14.81 18.35 16.75
C HIS A 45 -15.22 17.82 15.38
N ALA A 46 -16.00 16.73 15.32
CA ALA A 46 -16.54 16.21 14.08
C ALA A 46 -17.35 17.29 13.34
N GLN A 47 -18.25 17.99 14.05
CA GLN A 47 -19.03 19.07 13.46
C GLN A 47 -18.16 20.25 12.99
N VAL A 48 -17.10 20.60 13.73
CA VAL A 48 -16.19 21.69 13.31
C VAL A 48 -15.43 21.31 12.05
N ILE A 49 -14.91 20.08 11.98
CA ILE A 49 -14.21 19.57 10.79
C ILE A 49 -15.17 19.49 9.60
N GLN A 50 -16.40 18.99 9.80
CA GLN A 50 -17.41 18.95 8.74
C GLN A 50 -17.71 20.36 8.21
N LYS A 51 -17.94 21.35 9.09
CA LYS A 51 -18.17 22.75 8.68
C LYS A 51 -16.97 23.34 7.91
N ALA A 52 -15.75 22.96 8.29
CA ALA A 52 -14.54 23.38 7.58
C ALA A 52 -14.47 22.78 6.17
N ILE A 53 -14.76 21.47 6.04
CA ILE A 53 -14.85 20.77 4.75
C ILE A 53 -15.91 21.43 3.88
N ASP A 54 -17.13 21.60 4.40
CA ASP A 54 -18.25 22.22 3.66
C ASP A 54 -17.89 23.63 3.19
N HIS A 55 -17.22 24.42 4.02
CA HIS A 55 -16.81 25.78 3.68
C HIS A 55 -15.83 25.81 2.48
N VAL A 56 -14.87 24.90 2.44
CA VAL A 56 -13.90 24.77 1.33
C VAL A 56 -14.59 24.21 0.09
N ALA A 57 -15.28 23.09 0.25
CA ALA A 57 -15.97 22.36 -0.81
C ALA A 57 -17.04 23.21 -1.54
N ASN A 58 -17.79 24.05 -0.81
CA ASN A 58 -18.82 24.90 -1.39
C ASN A 58 -18.27 26.04 -2.28
N LYS A 59 -16.96 26.27 -2.27
CA LYS A 59 -16.27 27.22 -3.17
C LYS A 59 -15.75 26.55 -4.45
N GLY A 60 -16.08 25.29 -4.70
CA GLY A 60 -15.60 24.51 -5.83
C GLY A 60 -14.35 23.68 -5.52
N GLY A 61 -13.95 23.59 -4.25
CA GLY A 61 -12.77 22.88 -3.77
C GLY A 61 -11.75 23.81 -3.13
N GLY A 62 -10.61 23.25 -2.72
CA GLY A 62 -9.54 23.99 -2.05
C GLY A 62 -8.80 23.13 -1.04
N ARG A 63 -8.03 23.79 -0.17
CA ARG A 63 -7.15 23.15 0.81
C ARG A 63 -7.61 23.41 2.24
N LEU A 64 -7.91 22.34 2.96
CA LEU A 64 -8.11 22.31 4.40
C LEU A 64 -6.82 21.82 5.07
N TYR A 65 -6.25 22.66 5.94
CA TYR A 65 -5.10 22.28 6.75
C TYR A 65 -5.51 22.04 8.20
N ILE A 66 -5.08 20.93 8.79
CA ILE A 66 -5.40 20.59 10.18
C ILE A 66 -4.11 20.60 11.00
N LYS A 67 -4.06 21.40 12.06
CA LYS A 67 -2.92 21.40 12.98
C LYS A 67 -2.94 20.17 13.89
N SER A 68 -1.76 19.79 14.35
CA SER A 68 -1.57 18.66 15.26
C SER A 68 -2.45 18.76 16.50
N GLY A 69 -2.93 17.61 16.96
CA GLY A 69 -3.86 17.50 18.06
C GLY A 69 -4.80 16.30 17.91
N VAL A 70 -5.45 15.95 19.01
CA VAL A 70 -6.48 14.91 19.05
C VAL A 70 -7.85 15.55 18.86
N TYR A 71 -8.56 15.10 17.83
CA TYR A 71 -9.91 15.52 17.48
C TYR A 71 -10.86 14.32 17.63
N CYS A 72 -11.62 14.29 18.73
CA CYS A 72 -12.70 13.34 18.94
C CYS A 72 -13.77 13.42 17.84
N ILE A 73 -14.00 12.31 17.15
CA ILE A 73 -14.96 12.14 16.06
C ILE A 73 -16.14 11.32 16.60
N SER A 74 -17.22 12.02 16.95
CA SER A 74 -18.47 11.42 17.43
C SER A 74 -19.46 11.08 16.31
N ASP A 75 -19.21 11.55 15.10
CA ASP A 75 -20.01 11.16 13.92
C ASP A 75 -19.13 11.15 12.68
N THR A 76 -19.55 10.39 11.68
CA THR A 76 -18.80 10.22 10.43
C THR A 76 -18.62 11.56 9.71
N ILE A 77 -17.38 11.87 9.31
CA ILE A 77 -17.07 13.03 8.46
C ILE A 77 -17.35 12.67 7.01
N THR A 78 -18.24 13.40 6.35
CA THR A 78 -18.65 13.14 4.97
C THR A 78 -18.01 14.11 3.99
N ILE A 79 -17.43 13.57 2.91
CA ILE A 79 -16.87 14.32 1.80
C ILE A 79 -17.65 13.98 0.53
N SER A 80 -18.35 14.99 -0.02
CA SER A 80 -19.21 14.83 -1.20
C SER A 80 -18.78 15.71 -2.38
N LYS A 81 -17.67 16.43 -2.25
CA LYS A 81 -17.14 17.40 -3.22
C LYS A 81 -15.60 17.38 -3.23
N PRO A 82 -14.96 17.90 -4.30
CA PRO A 82 -13.51 18.01 -4.39
C PRO A 82 -12.87 18.73 -3.19
N ILE A 83 -11.80 18.17 -2.62
CA ILE A 83 -11.06 18.81 -1.52
C ILE A 83 -9.66 18.20 -1.36
N HIS A 84 -8.71 19.01 -0.90
CA HIS A 84 -7.44 18.54 -0.37
C HIS A 84 -7.43 18.76 1.15
N ILE A 85 -7.26 17.70 1.93
CA ILE A 85 -7.12 17.74 3.38
C ILE A 85 -5.70 17.31 3.72
N GLU A 86 -4.99 18.14 4.46
CA GLU A 86 -3.61 17.90 4.86
C GLU A 86 -3.45 18.19 6.35
N GLY A 87 -3.03 17.17 7.11
CA GLY A 87 -2.59 17.37 8.48
C GLY A 87 -1.18 17.94 8.56
N GLU A 88 -0.86 18.61 9.67
CA GLU A 88 0.46 19.19 9.92
C GLU A 88 1.56 18.14 9.90
N PHE A 89 1.30 16.98 10.50
CA PHE A 89 2.05 15.74 10.30
C PHE A 89 1.20 14.56 10.80
N ALA A 90 1.60 13.35 10.43
CA ALA A 90 1.15 12.10 11.06
C ALA A 90 2.36 11.17 11.18
N GLY A 91 2.49 10.52 12.32
CA GLY A 91 3.58 9.58 12.55
C GLY A 91 3.36 8.68 13.76
N PHE A 92 4.31 7.78 13.93
CA PHE A 92 4.44 6.92 15.10
C PHE A 92 5.59 7.49 15.94
N GLU A 93 5.38 7.69 17.24
CA GLU A 93 6.45 8.15 18.14
C GLU A 93 7.46 7.04 18.40
N THR A 94 7.00 5.79 18.42
CA THR A 94 7.85 4.58 18.52
C THR A 94 7.26 3.44 17.70
N PHE A 95 8.09 2.80 16.88
CA PHE A 95 7.79 1.46 16.35
C PHE A 95 8.13 0.43 17.43
N PRO A 96 7.32 -0.64 17.59
CA PRO A 96 7.56 -1.63 18.64
C PRO A 96 8.95 -2.26 18.47
N ALA A 97 9.69 -2.36 19.57
CA ALA A 97 11.00 -3.02 19.61
C ALA A 97 10.90 -4.55 19.62
N ASP A 98 9.69 -5.07 19.86
CA ASP A 98 9.38 -6.50 19.86
C ASP A 98 8.27 -6.76 18.84
N GLU A 99 8.58 -7.60 17.86
CA GLU A 99 7.65 -8.05 16.84
C GLU A 99 6.51 -8.92 17.40
N HIS A 100 6.46 -9.18 18.72
CA HIS A 100 5.43 -10.01 19.35
C HIS A 100 4.52 -9.30 20.37
N ASP A 101 4.73 -8.02 20.74
CA ASP A 101 3.86 -7.30 21.70
C ASP A 101 3.05 -6.17 21.04
N MET A 102 1.75 -6.43 20.86
CA MET A 102 0.76 -5.62 20.12
C MET A 102 -0.21 -4.87 21.04
N SER A 103 0.22 -4.57 22.27
CA SER A 103 -0.52 -3.70 23.18
C SER A 103 -0.28 -2.19 22.95
N TYR A 104 0.52 -1.84 21.93
CA TYR A 104 1.32 -0.61 21.87
C TYR A 104 1.07 0.38 20.71
N VAL A 105 0.13 0.17 19.77
CA VAL A 105 -0.21 1.23 18.78
C VAL A 105 -1.08 2.33 19.44
N LYS A 106 -0.57 2.89 20.54
CA LYS A 106 -1.12 4.03 21.29
C LYS A 106 -0.31 5.30 21.01
N ASP A 107 0.96 5.16 20.62
CA ASP A 107 1.93 6.24 20.50
C ASP A 107 1.99 6.76 19.05
N VAL A 108 0.85 7.29 18.60
CA VAL A 108 0.73 8.06 17.37
C VAL A 108 0.80 9.54 17.69
N SER A 109 1.33 10.32 16.75
CA SER A 109 1.50 11.76 16.90
C SER A 109 1.04 12.53 15.66
N GLY A 110 0.82 13.83 15.83
CA GLY A 110 0.38 14.73 14.78
C GLY A 110 -1.13 14.96 14.81
N VAL A 111 -1.78 14.86 13.65
CA VAL A 111 -3.23 15.01 13.52
C VAL A 111 -3.91 13.67 13.74
N ILE A 112 -4.63 13.55 14.86
CA ILE A 112 -5.33 12.33 15.24
C ILE A 112 -6.84 12.58 15.21
N LEU A 113 -7.53 11.91 14.30
CA LEU A 113 -8.99 11.82 14.26
C LEU A 113 -9.39 10.58 15.07
N GLU A 114 -9.77 10.79 16.34
CA GLU A 114 -10.10 9.69 17.25
C GLU A 114 -11.60 9.40 17.21
N VAL A 115 -12.00 8.29 16.61
CA VAL A 115 -13.40 7.83 16.58
C VAL A 115 -13.79 7.32 17.95
N ILE A 116 -14.83 7.91 18.53
CA ILE A 116 -15.27 7.63 19.90
C ILE A 116 -16.68 7.03 19.98
N GLU A 117 -17.36 6.86 18.85
CA GLU A 117 -18.70 6.27 18.78
C GLU A 117 -18.70 4.94 18.02
N GLU A 118 -19.51 3.99 18.50
CA GLU A 118 -19.55 2.64 17.95
C GLU A 118 -20.14 2.58 16.54
N GLY A 119 -19.59 1.69 15.70
CA GLY A 119 -20.13 1.40 14.37
C GLY A 119 -20.02 2.55 13.36
N LYS A 120 -19.26 3.60 13.65
CA LYS A 120 -19.06 4.75 12.75
C LYS A 120 -17.82 4.57 11.89
N ASP A 121 -17.95 4.89 10.61
CA ASP A 121 -16.78 5.17 9.77
C ASP A 121 -16.17 6.50 10.21
N ALA A 122 -14.84 6.66 10.16
CA ALA A 122 -14.25 7.96 10.49
C ALA A 122 -14.49 8.98 9.38
N ILE A 123 -14.21 8.59 8.13
CA ILE A 123 -14.44 9.39 6.94
C ILE A 123 -15.22 8.59 5.91
N ARG A 124 -16.22 9.22 5.31
CA ARG A 124 -17.03 8.65 4.23
C ARG A 124 -17.04 9.53 3.00
N ILE A 125 -16.80 8.92 1.84
CA ILE A 125 -16.76 9.59 0.54
C ILE A 125 -17.86 9.00 -0.33
N GLU A 126 -18.87 9.80 -0.65
CA GLU A 126 -20.19 9.31 -1.13
C GLU A 126 -20.60 9.79 -2.53
N ASN A 127 -19.70 10.43 -3.29
CA ASN A 127 -20.04 10.97 -4.61
C ASN A 127 -19.12 10.43 -5.71
N VAL A 128 -19.59 10.58 -6.95
CA VAL A 128 -18.97 10.06 -8.15
C VAL A 128 -17.83 10.97 -8.61
N GLY A 129 -16.68 10.39 -8.95
CA GLY A 129 -15.62 11.09 -9.68
C GLY A 129 -14.89 12.19 -8.92
N LEU A 130 -14.89 12.15 -7.59
CA LEU A 130 -14.33 13.23 -6.77
C LEU A 130 -12.78 13.20 -6.70
N PRO A 131 -12.07 14.24 -7.19
CA PRO A 131 -10.66 14.43 -6.86
C PRO A 131 -10.52 14.80 -5.39
N ILE A 132 -9.92 13.91 -4.61
CA ILE A 132 -9.70 14.08 -3.18
C ILE A 132 -8.24 13.80 -2.87
N THR A 133 -7.65 14.64 -2.02
CA THR A 133 -6.36 14.35 -1.41
C THR A 133 -6.51 14.28 0.09
N LEU A 134 -5.99 13.22 0.70
CA LEU A 134 -5.83 13.11 2.16
C LEU A 134 -4.35 12.90 2.45
N LYS A 135 -3.75 13.77 3.27
CA LYS A 135 -2.35 13.65 3.67
C LYS A 135 -2.14 13.80 5.16
N ASN A 136 -1.19 13.05 5.70
CA ASN A 136 -0.69 13.24 7.07
C ASN A 136 -1.80 13.18 8.12
N LEU A 137 -2.58 12.10 8.10
CA LEU A 137 -3.66 11.89 9.06
C LEU A 137 -3.48 10.55 9.78
N VAL A 138 -3.76 10.54 11.07
CA VAL A 138 -4.01 9.33 11.83
C VAL A 138 -5.49 9.24 12.16
N ILE A 139 -6.13 8.15 11.76
CA ILE A 139 -7.47 7.78 12.20
C ILE A 139 -7.30 6.69 13.26
N LYS A 140 -7.79 6.96 14.47
CA LYS A 140 -7.68 6.06 15.60
C LYS A 140 -9.06 5.71 16.11
N PHE A 141 -9.37 4.43 16.21
CA PHE A 141 -10.56 3.99 16.92
C PHE A 141 -10.25 3.87 18.41
N SER A 142 -11.13 4.43 19.25
CA SER A 142 -11.00 4.36 20.70
C SER A 142 -11.01 2.90 21.17
N SER A 143 -10.14 2.57 22.12
CA SER A 143 -10.02 1.20 22.66
C SER A 143 -11.27 0.70 23.40
N ASN A 144 -12.21 1.60 23.69
CA ASN A 144 -13.44 1.29 24.42
C ASN A 144 -14.59 0.86 23.51
N LEU A 145 -14.41 0.93 22.18
CA LEU A 145 -15.45 0.56 21.23
C LEU A 145 -15.56 -0.97 21.14
N SER A 146 -16.77 -1.50 21.29
CA SER A 146 -17.02 -2.94 21.07
C SER A 146 -17.12 -3.30 19.59
N LYS A 147 -17.42 -2.31 18.75
CA LYS A 147 -17.54 -2.40 17.29
C LYS A 147 -17.10 -1.10 16.64
N THR A 148 -16.40 -1.19 15.52
CA THR A 148 -15.96 -0.03 14.76
C THR A 148 -16.72 0.07 13.44
N GLY A 149 -16.43 1.11 12.66
CA GLY A 149 -16.66 1.11 11.21
C GLY A 149 -15.34 1.00 10.47
N HIS A 150 -15.32 1.42 9.21
CA HIS A 150 -14.11 1.59 8.40
C HIS A 150 -13.38 2.87 8.77
N GLY A 151 -12.05 2.89 8.62
CA GLY A 151 -11.29 4.13 8.74
C GLY A 151 -11.74 5.15 7.69
N ILE A 152 -11.60 4.76 6.42
CA ILE A 152 -12.05 5.53 5.27
C ILE A 152 -12.91 4.64 4.39
N ALA A 153 -14.18 5.02 4.23
CA ALA A 153 -15.14 4.35 3.36
C ALA A 153 -15.44 5.18 2.12
N CYS A 154 -14.91 4.76 0.97
CA CYS A 154 -15.24 5.33 -0.34
C CYS A 154 -16.33 4.48 -0.98
N ILE A 155 -17.59 4.91 -0.84
CA ILE A 155 -18.76 4.14 -1.27
C ILE A 155 -19.61 5.03 -2.19
N PRO A 156 -19.56 4.82 -3.52
CA PRO A 156 -20.39 5.57 -4.45
C PRO A 156 -21.88 5.25 -4.26
N PRO A 157 -22.76 6.14 -4.72
CA PRO A 157 -24.19 5.90 -4.68
C PRO A 157 -24.57 4.69 -5.55
N ILE A 158 -25.74 4.14 -5.27
CA ILE A 158 -26.34 3.08 -6.08
C ILE A 158 -26.63 3.64 -7.49
N LEU A 159 -26.33 2.85 -8.52
CA LEU A 159 -26.59 3.22 -9.91
C LEU A 159 -28.11 3.32 -10.13
N ALA A 160 -28.58 4.48 -10.57
CA ALA A 160 -30.02 4.72 -10.72
C ALA A 160 -30.70 3.74 -11.70
N SER A 161 -29.96 3.23 -12.70
CA SER A 161 -30.48 2.30 -13.70
C SER A 161 -30.47 0.82 -13.29
N ASP A 162 -29.71 0.44 -12.26
CA ASP A 162 -29.65 -0.94 -11.77
C ASP A 162 -29.29 -0.94 -10.27
N PRO A 163 -30.27 -1.17 -9.37
CA PRO A 163 -30.05 -1.17 -7.93
C PRO A 163 -29.05 -2.23 -7.41
N ALA A 164 -28.71 -3.22 -8.23
CA ALA A 164 -27.69 -4.21 -7.90
C ALA A 164 -26.26 -3.72 -8.18
N LEU A 165 -26.11 -2.54 -8.80
CA LEU A 165 -24.83 -1.94 -9.17
C LEU A 165 -24.64 -0.60 -8.47
N ARG A 166 -23.38 -0.18 -8.33
CA ARG A 166 -23.04 1.19 -7.88
C ARG A 166 -22.45 2.02 -9.02
N GLU A 167 -22.53 3.33 -8.85
CA GLU A 167 -21.86 4.28 -9.73
C GLU A 167 -20.33 4.14 -9.66
N THR A 168 -19.62 4.82 -10.55
CA THR A 168 -18.18 5.02 -10.42
C THR A 168 -17.87 5.72 -9.11
N GLY A 169 -16.88 5.21 -8.38
CA GLY A 169 -16.42 5.73 -7.11
C GLY A 169 -15.56 6.98 -7.24
N ILE A 170 -14.66 7.11 -6.28
CA ILE A 170 -13.67 8.18 -6.22
C ILE A 170 -12.72 8.13 -7.42
N CYS A 171 -12.36 9.31 -7.97
CA CYS A 171 -11.43 9.42 -9.10
C CYS A 171 -10.38 10.51 -8.90
N TYR A 172 -9.20 10.34 -9.48
CA TYR A 172 -8.07 11.29 -9.38
C TYR A 172 -7.68 11.60 -7.93
N PHE A 173 -7.62 10.57 -7.09
CA PHE A 173 -7.37 10.73 -5.67
C PHE A 173 -5.94 10.39 -5.25
N LEU A 174 -5.50 10.98 -4.14
CA LEU A 174 -4.23 10.70 -3.48
C LEU A 174 -4.43 10.53 -1.98
N PHE A 175 -4.12 9.36 -1.45
CA PHE A 175 -3.96 9.16 0.00
C PHE A 175 -2.47 8.97 0.29
N GLU A 176 -1.87 9.85 1.08
CA GLU A 176 -0.43 9.84 1.35
C GLU A 176 -0.16 9.97 2.86
N ASN A 177 0.60 9.03 3.44
CA ASN A 177 0.86 9.00 4.88
C ASN A 177 -0.44 9.11 5.69
N VAL A 178 -1.38 8.22 5.37
CA VAL A 178 -2.67 8.08 6.08
C VAL A 178 -2.63 6.76 6.85
N ASN A 179 -2.87 6.84 8.15
CA ASN A 179 -2.72 5.72 9.07
C ASN A 179 -4.07 5.43 9.72
N VAL A 180 -4.53 4.18 9.73
CA VAL A 180 -5.76 3.77 10.40
C VAL A 180 -5.46 2.71 11.44
N ILE A 181 -5.84 2.95 12.69
CA ILE A 181 -5.45 2.08 13.81
C ILE A 181 -6.63 1.78 14.74
N GLY A 182 -6.64 0.57 15.32
CA GLY A 182 -7.56 0.18 16.39
C GLY A 182 -8.94 -0.30 15.94
N HIS A 183 -9.17 -0.49 14.65
CA HIS A 183 -10.44 -1.00 14.13
C HIS A 183 -10.60 -2.51 14.35
N ASP A 184 -11.83 -2.99 14.39
CA ASP A 184 -12.15 -4.41 14.58
C ASP A 184 -11.87 -5.27 13.34
N GLY A 185 -12.00 -6.60 13.49
CA GLY A 185 -11.68 -7.59 12.47
C GLY A 185 -12.69 -7.74 11.33
N ASP A 186 -13.83 -7.04 11.39
CA ASP A 186 -14.85 -7.06 10.33
C ASP A 186 -14.78 -5.84 9.42
N HIS A 187 -14.00 -4.83 9.81
CA HIS A 187 -13.83 -3.61 9.04
C HIS A 187 -12.40 -3.45 8.52
N TYR A 188 -12.31 -2.76 7.37
CA TYR A 188 -11.06 -2.34 6.75
C TYR A 188 -10.66 -0.93 7.15
N GLY A 189 -9.37 -0.67 7.27
CA GLY A 189 -8.85 0.69 7.40
C GLY A 189 -9.19 1.53 6.16
N PHE A 190 -9.05 0.94 4.98
CA PHE A 190 -9.38 1.55 3.69
C PHE A 190 -10.39 0.67 2.94
N TYR A 191 -11.62 1.13 2.79
CA TYR A 191 -12.68 0.42 2.09
C TYR A 191 -13.10 1.21 0.84
N ILE A 192 -12.67 0.75 -0.34
CA ILE A 192 -12.76 1.53 -1.57
C ILE A 192 -13.56 0.78 -2.63
N VAL A 193 -14.69 1.35 -3.05
CA VAL A 193 -15.59 0.75 -4.05
C VAL A 193 -15.59 1.57 -5.34
N ASN A 194 -15.47 0.87 -6.46
CA ASN A 194 -15.43 1.39 -7.83
C ASN A 194 -14.43 2.54 -8.06
N PRO A 195 -13.23 2.54 -7.48
CA PRO A 195 -12.30 3.65 -7.69
C PRO A 195 -11.82 3.71 -9.13
N CYS A 196 -11.47 4.89 -9.65
CA CYS A 196 -10.83 5.01 -10.96
C CYS A 196 -9.72 6.06 -10.95
N VAL A 197 -8.50 5.66 -11.29
CA VAL A 197 -7.34 6.58 -11.37
C VAL A 197 -7.01 7.16 -10.00
N GLY A 198 -6.09 6.55 -9.27
CA GLY A 198 -5.74 7.01 -7.93
C GLY A 198 -4.41 6.49 -7.46
N THR A 199 -3.91 7.11 -6.39
CA THR A 199 -2.64 6.71 -5.79
C THR A 199 -2.77 6.64 -4.27
N LEU A 200 -2.27 5.57 -3.69
CA LEU A 200 -2.11 5.42 -2.25
C LEU A 200 -0.61 5.28 -1.97
N ILE A 201 -0.06 6.07 -1.06
CA ILE A 201 1.38 6.12 -0.76
C ILE A 201 1.55 6.06 0.75
N GLN A 202 2.34 5.11 1.25
CA GLN A 202 2.66 4.97 2.67
C GLN A 202 1.39 4.93 3.54
N ILE A 203 0.41 4.13 3.12
CA ILE A 203 -0.77 3.90 3.95
C ILE A 203 -0.45 2.83 5.00
N PHE A 204 -0.97 3.02 6.20
CA PHE A 204 -0.81 2.07 7.30
C PHE A 204 -2.17 1.65 7.85
N SER A 205 -2.34 0.37 8.14
CA SER A 205 -3.52 -0.15 8.84
C SER A 205 -3.12 -1.08 9.98
N TYR A 206 -3.74 -0.91 11.15
CA TYR A 206 -3.56 -1.78 12.30
C TYR A 206 -4.88 -2.10 12.99
N GLY A 207 -5.17 -3.38 13.21
CA GLY A 207 -6.43 -3.83 13.81
C GLY A 207 -7.01 -4.99 13.03
N GLY A 208 -8.12 -4.76 12.32
CA GLY A 208 -8.67 -5.72 11.35
C GLY A 208 -8.04 -5.67 9.97
N GLY A 209 -8.88 -5.55 8.92
CA GLY A 209 -8.41 -5.55 7.54
C GLY A 209 -7.71 -4.27 7.07
N GLY A 210 -6.78 -4.38 6.13
CA GLY A 210 -6.04 -3.22 5.64
C GLY A 210 -6.77 -2.46 4.55
N LEU A 211 -6.70 -3.00 3.33
CA LEU A 211 -7.21 -2.38 2.12
C LEU A 211 -8.17 -3.31 1.38
N PHE A 212 -9.41 -2.88 1.28
CA PHE A 212 -10.44 -3.47 0.44
C PHE A 212 -10.64 -2.61 -0.81
N ILE A 213 -10.58 -3.25 -1.98
CA ILE A 213 -10.93 -2.62 -3.25
C ILE A 213 -11.91 -3.52 -3.98
N GLU A 214 -13.06 -2.96 -4.38
CA GLU A 214 -14.07 -3.68 -5.14
C GLU A 214 -14.47 -2.96 -6.42
N SER A 215 -14.74 -3.74 -7.47
CA SER A 215 -15.50 -3.30 -8.64
C SER A 215 -16.85 -4.02 -8.65
N ASN A 216 -17.94 -3.30 -8.37
CA ASN A 216 -19.33 -3.78 -8.36
C ASN A 216 -20.28 -2.88 -9.19
N GLY A 217 -19.72 -2.11 -10.12
CA GLY A 217 -20.45 -1.14 -10.94
C GLY A 217 -20.79 -1.66 -12.33
N LYS A 218 -21.15 -0.77 -13.25
CA LYS A 218 -21.37 -1.11 -14.67
C LYS A 218 -20.07 -1.11 -15.48
N TRP A 219 -19.04 -0.47 -14.96
CA TRP A 219 -17.80 -0.18 -15.67
C TRP A 219 -16.63 -0.88 -14.98
N HIS A 220 -15.56 -1.11 -15.72
CA HIS A 220 -14.31 -1.52 -15.13
C HIS A 220 -13.76 -0.39 -14.24
N CYS A 221 -13.31 -0.77 -13.05
CA CYS A 221 -12.77 0.14 -12.06
C CYS A 221 -11.37 -0.31 -11.62
N GLY A 222 -10.58 0.60 -11.10
CA GLY A 222 -9.21 0.37 -10.68
C GLY A 222 -8.31 1.51 -11.16
N ASN A 223 -7.33 1.18 -12.00
CA ASN A 223 -6.30 2.12 -12.44
C ASN A 223 -5.58 2.77 -11.23
N LEU A 224 -5.17 1.93 -10.27
CA LEU A 224 -4.59 2.40 -9.01
C LEU A 224 -3.11 2.08 -8.92
N VAL A 225 -2.36 2.98 -8.28
CA VAL A 225 -1.00 2.72 -7.84
C VAL A 225 -0.97 2.78 -6.32
N VAL A 226 -0.52 1.70 -5.68
CA VAL A 226 -0.42 1.57 -4.23
C VAL A 226 1.04 1.37 -3.87
N ILE A 227 1.65 2.29 -3.15
CA ILE A 227 3.09 2.33 -2.88
C ILE A 227 3.31 2.24 -1.38
N HIS A 228 4.12 1.27 -0.96
CA HIS A 228 4.43 0.99 0.44
C HIS A 228 3.19 0.92 1.35
N PRO A 229 2.16 0.12 1.03
CA PRO A 229 1.10 -0.12 1.99
C PRO A 229 1.61 -1.09 3.08
N TYR A 230 1.38 -0.75 4.34
CA TYR A 230 1.74 -1.58 5.50
C TYR A 230 0.48 -1.94 6.27
N VAL A 231 0.22 -3.22 6.45
CA VAL A 231 -0.98 -3.70 7.12
C VAL A 231 -0.58 -4.68 8.22
N ILE A 232 -1.14 -4.48 9.41
CA ILE A 232 -1.02 -5.45 10.50
C ILE A 232 -2.41 -5.83 10.99
N ARG A 233 -2.80 -7.08 10.71
CA ARG A 233 -4.09 -7.63 11.09
C ARG A 233 -3.92 -8.47 12.36
N GLU A 234 -4.45 -7.94 13.45
CA GLU A 234 -4.45 -8.53 14.80
C GLU A 234 -5.83 -9.02 15.25
N LYS A 235 -6.89 -8.52 14.62
CA LYS A 235 -8.27 -8.84 15.00
C LYS A 235 -8.86 -9.82 13.99
N GLY A 236 -9.28 -10.98 14.49
CA GLY A 236 -10.01 -11.97 13.71
C GLY A 236 -11.40 -11.48 13.35
N GLY A 237 -11.92 -11.95 12.23
CA GLY A 237 -13.16 -11.48 11.62
C GLY A 237 -13.14 -11.65 10.11
N THR A 238 -14.08 -11.02 9.44
CA THR A 238 -14.31 -11.19 7.99
C THR A 238 -13.40 -10.33 7.09
N ALA A 239 -12.67 -9.37 7.66
CA ALA A 239 -11.76 -8.51 6.90
C ALA A 239 -10.39 -9.17 6.68
N HIS A 240 -9.68 -8.79 5.62
CA HIS A 240 -8.36 -9.35 5.24
C HIS A 240 -7.32 -8.24 5.19
N CYS A 241 -6.02 -8.57 5.17
CA CYS A 241 -4.99 -7.54 4.97
C CYS A 241 -5.21 -6.76 3.67
N TYR A 242 -5.32 -7.50 2.57
CA TYR A 242 -5.68 -6.97 1.26
C TYR A 242 -6.80 -7.82 0.67
N HIS A 243 -7.85 -7.17 0.20
CA HIS A 243 -8.97 -7.82 -0.45
C HIS A 243 -9.33 -7.09 -1.73
N LEU A 244 -8.99 -7.70 -2.87
CA LEU A 244 -9.43 -7.25 -4.18
C LEU A 244 -10.58 -8.12 -4.65
N LYS A 245 -11.67 -7.47 -5.06
CA LYS A 245 -12.90 -8.16 -5.40
C LYS A 245 -13.57 -7.59 -6.66
N THR A 246 -13.90 -8.47 -7.59
CA THR A 246 -14.86 -8.14 -8.64
C THR A 246 -16.21 -8.75 -8.28
N THR A 247 -17.27 -7.94 -8.32
CA THR A 247 -18.65 -8.37 -8.09
C THR A 247 -19.45 -8.12 -9.36
N ASN A 248 -20.25 -9.11 -9.78
CA ASN A 248 -21.00 -9.11 -11.03
C ASN A 248 -20.13 -9.04 -12.31
N PRO A 249 -19.16 -9.96 -12.50
CA PRO A 249 -18.33 -9.97 -13.71
C PRO A 249 -19.15 -10.08 -15.00
N ASP A 250 -20.26 -10.82 -14.96
CA ASP A 250 -21.20 -10.97 -16.09
C ASP A 250 -21.89 -9.66 -16.50
N LYS A 251 -21.90 -8.65 -15.63
CA LYS A 251 -22.48 -7.32 -15.90
C LYS A 251 -21.45 -6.30 -16.40
N GLY A 252 -20.21 -6.73 -16.68
CA GLY A 252 -19.14 -5.88 -17.20
C GLY A 252 -18.35 -5.12 -16.13
N SER A 253 -18.59 -5.39 -14.85
CA SER A 253 -17.80 -4.87 -13.72
C SER A 253 -16.52 -5.69 -13.61
N LEU A 254 -15.34 -5.10 -13.74
CA LEU A 254 -14.07 -5.79 -13.49
C LEU A 254 -13.10 -4.84 -12.80
N LEU A 255 -12.32 -5.36 -11.86
CA LEU A 255 -11.14 -4.66 -11.41
C LEU A 255 -10.04 -4.70 -12.48
N ASN A 256 -9.45 -3.56 -12.81
CA ASN A 256 -8.41 -3.47 -13.84
C ASN A 256 -7.23 -2.56 -13.44
N LEU A 257 -6.06 -2.82 -14.04
CA LEU A 257 -4.87 -1.95 -14.01
C LEU A 257 -4.47 -1.45 -12.60
N MET A 258 -4.33 -2.36 -11.65
CA MET A 258 -3.79 -2.02 -10.33
C MET A 258 -2.31 -2.39 -10.26
N GLN A 259 -1.53 -1.52 -9.64
CA GLN A 259 -0.12 -1.72 -9.33
C GLN A 259 0.08 -1.56 -7.83
N PHE A 260 0.67 -2.56 -7.20
CA PHE A 260 1.13 -2.50 -5.82
C PHE A 260 2.65 -2.49 -5.84
N LEU A 261 3.30 -1.63 -5.06
CA LEU A 261 4.75 -1.53 -4.95
C LEU A 261 5.11 -1.70 -3.48
N ARG A 262 5.81 -2.80 -3.15
CA ARG A 262 6.18 -3.18 -1.78
C ARG A 262 5.00 -3.26 -0.79
N PRO A 263 3.93 -4.01 -1.11
CA PRO A 263 2.91 -4.32 -0.10
C PRO A 263 3.45 -5.19 1.03
N GLN A 264 3.11 -4.83 2.27
CA GLN A 264 3.49 -5.58 3.46
C GLN A 264 2.26 -5.91 4.29
N CYS A 265 2.13 -7.18 4.69
CA CYS A 265 1.11 -7.62 5.63
C CYS A 265 1.73 -8.50 6.71
N ILE A 266 1.42 -8.19 7.96
CA ILE A 266 1.58 -9.09 9.08
C ILE A 266 0.18 -9.54 9.48
N ASN A 267 -0.11 -10.83 9.35
CA ASN A 267 -1.38 -11.41 9.81
C ASN A 267 -1.11 -12.27 11.05
N ARG A 268 -1.58 -11.82 12.22
CA ARG A 268 -1.39 -12.54 13.50
C ARG A 268 -2.61 -13.32 13.95
N VAL A 269 -3.59 -13.42 13.07
CA VAL A 269 -4.78 -14.23 13.28
C VAL A 269 -4.73 -15.45 12.38
N ASN A 270 -5.12 -16.61 12.91
CA ASN A 270 -5.05 -17.90 12.22
C ASN A 270 -6.12 -18.08 11.11
N ASP A 271 -6.68 -16.98 10.61
CA ASP A 271 -7.62 -16.92 9.49
C ASP A 271 -7.19 -15.82 8.49
N GLY A 272 -7.41 -16.03 7.18
CA GLY A 272 -7.30 -15.03 6.10
C GLY A 272 -6.12 -14.04 6.14
N GLY A 273 -5.02 -14.34 5.43
CA GLY A 273 -3.92 -13.38 5.21
C GLY A 273 -4.18 -12.47 4.02
N TYR A 274 -4.04 -13.02 2.82
CA TYR A 274 -4.36 -12.36 1.56
C TYR A 274 -5.58 -13.02 0.93
N ARG A 275 -6.49 -12.22 0.36
CA ARG A 275 -7.60 -12.75 -0.44
C ARG A 275 -7.72 -12.00 -1.76
N TRP A 276 -7.29 -12.67 -2.82
CA TRP A 276 -7.45 -12.24 -4.19
C TRP A 276 -8.50 -13.15 -4.81
N ARG A 277 -9.75 -12.68 -4.97
CA ARG A 277 -10.80 -13.46 -5.63
C ARG A 277 -11.22 -12.79 -6.92
N ASP A 278 -11.14 -13.54 -8.01
CA ASP A 278 -11.79 -13.21 -9.27
C ASP A 278 -12.82 -14.29 -9.60
N GLU A 279 -14.07 -13.90 -9.81
CA GLU A 279 -15.14 -14.79 -10.28
C GLU A 279 -15.43 -14.59 -11.78
N GLY A 280 -14.58 -13.88 -12.55
CA GLY A 280 -14.80 -13.76 -14.00
C GLY A 280 -13.86 -12.89 -14.88
N ALA A 281 -12.74 -12.37 -14.39
CA ALA A 281 -11.68 -11.76 -15.21
C ALA A 281 -10.33 -12.46 -15.12
N LYS A 282 -9.49 -12.22 -16.13
CA LYS A 282 -8.32 -13.06 -16.44
C LYS A 282 -6.95 -12.50 -16.03
N TRP A 283 -6.79 -11.30 -15.47
CA TRP A 283 -5.43 -10.75 -15.23
C TRP A 283 -5.33 -9.68 -14.12
N TYR A 284 -4.53 -9.96 -13.08
CA TYR A 284 -4.01 -8.97 -12.10
C TYR A 284 -2.47 -9.03 -12.09
N GLY A 285 -1.80 -7.88 -12.08
CA GLY A 285 -0.37 -7.79 -11.83
C GLY A 285 -0.11 -7.34 -10.39
N VAL A 286 0.34 -8.26 -9.53
CA VAL A 286 0.83 -7.94 -8.18
C VAL A 286 2.35 -7.94 -8.24
N TYR A 287 2.98 -6.84 -7.79
CA TYR A 287 4.44 -6.72 -7.72
C TYR A 287 4.89 -6.83 -6.25
N GLU A 288 5.61 -7.92 -5.96
CA GLU A 288 6.33 -8.26 -4.72
C GLU A 288 5.70 -7.84 -3.38
N PRO A 289 4.98 -8.72 -2.67
CA PRO A 289 4.94 -8.61 -1.21
C PRO A 289 6.31 -8.97 -0.61
N ASP A 290 6.85 -8.10 0.26
CA ASP A 290 7.85 -8.52 1.25
C ASP A 290 7.08 -9.41 2.26
N LEU A 291 7.08 -10.72 2.03
CA LEU A 291 6.39 -11.71 2.86
C LEU A 291 7.29 -12.11 4.03
N GLU A 292 7.24 -11.35 5.12
CA GLU A 292 7.71 -11.79 6.43
C GLU A 292 6.50 -12.22 7.25
N GLY A 293 6.03 -13.47 7.06
CA GLY A 293 4.91 -13.99 7.83
C GLY A 293 4.53 -15.44 7.51
N TYR A 294 4.30 -16.23 8.57
CA TYR A 294 3.71 -17.57 8.49
C TYR A 294 2.19 -17.45 8.24
N GLY A 295 1.77 -17.38 6.97
CA GLY A 295 0.35 -17.29 6.62
C GLY A 295 0.01 -18.05 5.34
N ASN A 296 -1.16 -18.70 5.32
CA ASN A 296 -1.68 -19.35 4.13
C ASN A 296 -2.17 -18.31 3.12
N VAL A 297 -1.64 -18.38 1.89
CA VAL A 297 -2.16 -17.66 0.72
C VAL A 297 -3.30 -18.49 0.15
N ASP A 298 -4.55 -18.05 0.32
CA ASP A 298 -5.72 -18.74 -0.23
C ASP A 298 -6.07 -18.13 -1.60
N ILE A 299 -5.60 -18.78 -2.67
CA ILE A 299 -5.93 -18.47 -4.07
C ILE A 299 -7.02 -19.45 -4.48
N SER A 300 -8.28 -19.10 -4.20
CA SER A 300 -9.42 -19.95 -4.58
C SER A 300 -9.89 -19.59 -5.98
N ASP A 301 -9.63 -20.51 -6.92
CA ASP A 301 -10.14 -20.64 -8.29
C ASP A 301 -9.58 -19.69 -9.39
N GLU A 302 -9.65 -20.21 -10.63
CA GLU A 302 -8.59 -20.19 -11.66
C GLU A 302 -8.14 -18.83 -12.23
N THR A 303 -6.81 -18.70 -12.30
CA THR A 303 -5.98 -17.81 -13.17
C THR A 303 -5.58 -16.43 -12.63
N VAL A 304 -4.63 -16.41 -11.70
CA VAL A 304 -3.77 -15.24 -11.42
C VAL A 304 -2.39 -15.50 -12.01
N TRP A 305 -1.97 -14.73 -13.02
CA TRP A 305 -0.60 -14.75 -13.53
C TRP A 305 0.23 -13.66 -12.84
N VAL A 306 1.14 -14.07 -11.95
CA VAL A 306 2.25 -13.23 -11.50
C VAL A 306 3.35 -13.35 -12.57
N SER A 307 3.76 -12.24 -13.20
CA SER A 307 4.81 -12.28 -14.24
C SER A 307 5.93 -11.27 -13.98
N SER A 308 7.15 -11.69 -14.31
CA SER A 308 8.40 -10.93 -14.18
C SER A 308 9.28 -11.13 -15.42
N PHE A 309 9.73 -10.09 -16.13
CA PHE A 309 10.94 -10.15 -17.01
C PHE A 309 11.33 -8.81 -17.69
N GLY A 310 12.62 -8.64 -18.00
CA GLY A 310 13.18 -7.68 -18.98
C GLY A 310 14.67 -7.95 -19.27
N ALA A 311 15.31 -7.64 -20.42
CA ALA A 311 14.94 -7.07 -21.73
C ALA A 311 16.14 -7.35 -22.72
N PRO A 312 16.18 -6.98 -24.04
CA PRO A 312 15.84 -5.66 -24.60
C PRO A 312 14.95 -5.69 -25.85
N HIS A 313 14.06 -4.70 -26.00
CA HIS A 313 13.67 -3.98 -27.23
C HIS A 313 12.31 -3.30 -27.01
N VAL A 314 12.32 -1.98 -27.08
CA VAL A 314 11.13 -1.11 -26.97
C VAL A 314 10.30 -1.21 -28.26
N ARG A 315 8.99 -1.49 -28.13
CA ARG A 315 7.97 -1.03 -29.09
C ARG A 315 6.60 -0.93 -28.41
N PHE A 316 5.97 0.23 -28.50
CA PHE A 316 4.62 0.50 -27.98
C PHE A 316 3.55 0.12 -29.01
N LEU A 317 2.44 -0.50 -28.59
CA LEU A 317 1.09 -0.41 -29.18
C LEU A 317 0.09 -1.19 -28.30
N GLY A 318 -0.67 -0.50 -27.44
CA GLY A 318 -1.94 -0.96 -26.83
C GLY A 318 -1.90 -2.10 -25.80
N ARG A 319 -2.72 -1.97 -24.73
CA ARG A 319 -3.16 -3.04 -23.81
C ARG A 319 -2.05 -3.99 -23.31
N THR A 320 -1.28 -3.64 -22.26
CA THR A 320 -0.65 -4.55 -21.25
C THR A 320 0.29 -3.76 -20.31
N VAL A 321 0.38 -4.18 -19.04
CA VAL A 321 1.29 -3.69 -17.97
C VAL A 321 2.38 -4.75 -17.73
N ILE A 322 3.64 -4.36 -17.49
CA ILE A 322 4.79 -5.26 -17.22
C ILE A 322 5.56 -4.80 -15.96
N THR A 323 6.02 -5.75 -15.12
CA THR A 323 6.88 -5.59 -13.92
C THR A 323 7.89 -6.77 -13.78
N THR A 324 8.94 -6.73 -12.91
CA THR A 324 10.07 -7.75 -12.82
C THR A 324 10.55 -8.19 -11.40
N ARG A 325 10.57 -9.51 -11.07
CA ARG A 325 11.25 -10.18 -9.91
C ARG A 325 12.42 -11.06 -10.38
N LEU A 326 13.37 -11.37 -9.48
CA LEU A 326 14.55 -12.24 -9.68
C LEU A 326 14.57 -13.33 -8.58
N SER A 327 14.23 -14.60 -8.89
CA SER A 327 14.21 -15.68 -7.89
C SER A 327 15.56 -16.40 -7.84
N VAL A 328 16.32 -16.27 -6.75
CA VAL A 328 17.60 -16.98 -6.57
C VAL A 328 17.35 -18.42 -6.14
N ILE A 329 17.67 -19.38 -7.02
CA ILE A 329 17.58 -20.83 -6.75
C ILE A 329 18.81 -21.28 -5.95
N TYR A 330 20.00 -20.87 -6.39
CA TYR A 330 21.26 -21.13 -5.68
C TYR A 330 22.17 -19.93 -5.77
N SER A 331 23.01 -19.77 -4.76
CA SER A 331 24.14 -18.86 -4.79
C SER A 331 25.41 -19.57 -4.36
N GLY A 332 26.54 -19.00 -4.75
CA GLY A 332 27.84 -19.45 -4.30
C GLY A 332 28.93 -18.46 -4.68
N GLU A 333 30.14 -18.81 -4.29
CA GLU A 333 31.36 -18.13 -4.70
C GLU A 333 32.37 -19.18 -5.15
N GLU A 334 33.19 -18.84 -6.13
CA GLU A 334 34.34 -19.64 -6.53
C GLU A 334 35.60 -18.80 -6.50
N THR A 335 36.72 -19.45 -6.21
CA THR A 335 38.05 -18.84 -6.37
C THR A 335 38.54 -19.10 -7.79
N VAL A 336 38.86 -18.02 -8.51
CA VAL A 336 39.39 -18.06 -9.87
C VAL A 336 40.90 -17.85 -9.81
N PRO A 337 41.72 -18.87 -10.14
CA PRO A 337 43.17 -18.71 -10.10
C PRO A 337 43.68 -17.67 -11.09
N ALA A 338 44.80 -17.03 -10.78
CA ALA A 338 45.47 -16.09 -11.67
C ALA A 338 45.67 -16.67 -13.08
N ASN A 339 45.46 -15.85 -14.10
CA ASN A 339 45.58 -16.20 -15.52
C ASN A 339 44.57 -17.27 -16.03
N THR A 340 43.51 -17.56 -15.26
CA THR A 340 42.47 -18.53 -15.66
C THR A 340 41.35 -17.85 -16.46
N SER A 341 41.04 -18.38 -17.65
CA SER A 341 40.01 -17.81 -18.54
C SER A 341 38.61 -18.43 -18.38
N SER A 342 38.48 -19.56 -17.67
CA SER A 342 37.18 -20.15 -17.35
C SER A 342 37.24 -21.09 -16.15
N ILE A 343 36.12 -21.24 -15.46
CA ILE A 343 35.93 -22.20 -14.36
C ILE A 343 34.63 -22.97 -14.53
N ASN A 344 34.59 -24.19 -14.01
CA ASN A 344 33.36 -24.97 -13.90
C ASN A 344 32.77 -24.81 -12.49
N VAL A 345 31.50 -24.43 -12.44
CA VAL A 345 30.71 -24.37 -11.22
C VAL A 345 29.89 -25.64 -11.14
N ASN A 346 30.08 -26.42 -10.06
CA ASN A 346 29.37 -27.66 -9.82
C ASN A 346 28.44 -27.50 -8.61
N PHE A 347 27.17 -27.84 -8.79
CA PHE A 347 26.16 -27.89 -7.72
C PHE A 347 25.38 -29.21 -7.75
N ALA A 348 25.95 -30.27 -8.34
CA ALA A 348 25.34 -31.59 -8.50
C ALA A 348 24.71 -32.15 -7.21
N ASP A 349 25.33 -31.86 -6.06
CA ASP A 349 24.86 -32.33 -4.74
C ASP A 349 23.65 -31.54 -4.21
N LYS A 350 23.20 -30.51 -4.92
CA LYS A 350 22.19 -29.56 -4.45
C LYS A 350 20.79 -29.75 -5.06
N GLY A 351 20.57 -30.71 -5.97
CA GLY A 351 19.21 -31.20 -6.29
C GLY A 351 18.48 -30.60 -7.51
N LEU A 352 19.18 -30.10 -8.54
CA LEU A 352 18.54 -29.56 -9.77
C LEU A 352 18.16 -30.62 -10.83
N ALA A 353 17.96 -31.88 -10.44
CA ALA A 353 17.63 -32.96 -11.38
C ALA A 353 16.37 -32.68 -12.22
N ASP A 354 15.44 -31.87 -11.71
CA ASP A 354 14.15 -31.56 -12.33
C ASP A 354 14.15 -30.27 -13.18
N TYR A 355 15.23 -29.48 -13.18
CA TYR A 355 15.35 -28.22 -13.92
C TYR A 355 16.31 -28.37 -15.11
N GLY A 356 15.78 -28.64 -16.30
CA GLY A 356 16.58 -28.68 -17.53
C GLY A 356 17.38 -27.39 -17.77
N SER A 357 18.47 -27.50 -18.55
CA SER A 357 19.42 -26.41 -18.86
C SER A 357 18.79 -25.12 -19.38
N ASP A 358 17.57 -25.21 -19.90
CA ASP A 358 16.85 -24.09 -20.54
C ASP A 358 15.99 -23.30 -19.55
N ARG A 359 15.85 -23.80 -18.31
CA ARG A 359 14.92 -23.27 -17.30
C ARG A 359 15.55 -22.40 -16.21
N TYR A 360 16.87 -22.15 -16.26
CA TYR A 360 17.53 -21.23 -15.33
C TYR A 360 18.38 -20.17 -16.04
N LYS A 361 18.65 -19.03 -15.39
CA LYS A 361 19.69 -18.08 -15.80
C LYS A 361 20.79 -18.05 -14.73
N VAL A 362 21.96 -17.56 -15.12
CA VAL A 362 23.10 -17.41 -14.21
C VAL A 362 23.54 -15.96 -14.25
N LEU A 363 23.62 -15.34 -13.09
CA LEU A 363 24.30 -14.07 -12.89
C LEU A 363 25.64 -14.37 -12.23
N ALA A 364 26.69 -13.68 -12.67
CA ALA A 364 28.01 -13.81 -12.09
C ALA A 364 28.62 -12.42 -11.90
N LEU A 365 29.25 -12.21 -10.74
CA LEU A 365 29.89 -10.97 -10.34
C LEU A 365 31.35 -11.27 -9.98
N PRO A 366 32.30 -11.07 -10.90
CA PRO A 366 33.73 -11.19 -10.62
C PRO A 366 34.20 -9.97 -9.81
N GLU A 367 35.18 -10.16 -8.93
CA GLU A 367 35.83 -9.07 -8.18
C GLU A 367 36.87 -8.27 -8.99
N TRP A 368 37.07 -8.62 -10.27
CA TRP A 368 37.96 -7.91 -11.18
C TRP A 368 37.22 -7.45 -12.44
N ASP A 369 37.81 -6.49 -13.15
CA ASP A 369 37.23 -5.92 -14.36
C ASP A 369 37.30 -6.91 -15.54
N THR A 370 36.19 -7.62 -15.79
CA THR A 370 36.03 -8.53 -16.92
C THR A 370 34.56 -8.66 -17.32
N THR A 371 34.32 -9.07 -18.56
CA THR A 371 33.03 -9.63 -18.96
C THR A 371 32.93 -11.09 -18.52
N VAL A 372 31.71 -11.56 -18.25
CA VAL A 372 31.42 -12.97 -17.95
C VAL A 372 30.34 -13.49 -18.90
N TYR A 373 30.54 -14.68 -19.47
CA TYR A 373 29.50 -15.39 -20.20
C TYR A 373 29.44 -16.87 -19.80
N VAL A 374 28.23 -17.43 -19.83
CA VAL A 374 27.93 -18.75 -19.27
C VAL A 374 27.75 -19.75 -20.41
N THR A 375 28.44 -20.89 -20.33
CA THR A 375 28.30 -22.02 -21.28
C THR A 375 28.07 -23.32 -20.54
N ASN A 376 27.83 -24.41 -21.27
CA ASN A 376 27.73 -25.79 -20.74
C ASN A 376 26.75 -25.94 -19.56
N LYS A 377 25.63 -25.22 -19.60
CA LYS A 377 24.59 -25.32 -18.59
C LYS A 377 24.00 -26.72 -18.58
N SER A 378 23.92 -27.32 -17.41
CA SER A 378 23.33 -28.62 -17.16
C SER A 378 22.54 -28.59 -15.85
N THR A 379 21.93 -29.72 -15.49
CA THR A 379 21.24 -29.92 -14.21
C THR A 379 22.21 -29.98 -13.02
N SER A 380 23.52 -30.06 -13.25
CA SER A 380 24.54 -30.23 -12.20
C SER A 380 25.59 -29.12 -12.15
N GLY A 381 25.58 -28.20 -13.11
CA GLY A 381 26.62 -27.18 -13.22
C GLY A 381 26.52 -26.30 -14.45
N PHE A 382 27.41 -25.32 -14.52
CA PHE A 382 27.68 -24.48 -15.69
C PHE A 382 29.15 -24.04 -15.72
N THR A 383 29.61 -23.54 -16.88
CA THR A 383 30.95 -22.95 -17.03
C THR A 383 30.84 -21.43 -17.05
N LEU A 384 31.62 -20.73 -16.22
CA LEU A 384 31.84 -19.29 -16.31
C LEU A 384 33.08 -19.02 -17.14
N ASN A 385 32.98 -18.16 -18.15
CA ASN A 385 34.08 -17.77 -19.02
C ASN A 385 34.33 -16.27 -18.89
N PHE A 386 35.60 -15.86 -18.90
CA PHE A 386 36.03 -14.49 -18.61
C PHE A 386 36.66 -13.85 -19.85
N GLY A 387 36.25 -12.63 -20.20
CA GLY A 387 36.83 -11.87 -21.30
C GLY A 387 38.29 -11.46 -21.06
N SER A 388 38.68 -11.24 -19.80
CA SER A 388 40.07 -11.06 -19.39
C SER A 388 40.32 -11.84 -18.08
N PRO A 389 41.37 -12.68 -18.02
CA PRO A 389 41.65 -13.45 -16.83
C PRO A 389 42.16 -12.54 -15.69
N PRO A 390 41.92 -12.91 -14.42
CA PRO A 390 42.42 -12.13 -13.29
C PRO A 390 43.95 -12.25 -13.19
N THR A 391 44.63 -11.20 -12.72
CA THR A 391 46.11 -11.19 -12.58
C THR A 391 46.61 -11.82 -11.28
N THR A 392 45.72 -12.01 -10.31
CA THR A 392 45.90 -12.72 -9.04
C THR A 392 44.72 -13.65 -8.82
N ASP A 393 44.80 -14.53 -7.84
CA ASP A 393 43.62 -15.32 -7.44
C ASP A 393 42.51 -14.36 -6.95
N SER A 394 41.32 -14.46 -7.54
CA SER A 394 40.19 -13.55 -7.28
C SER A 394 38.89 -14.32 -7.08
N LYS A 395 37.87 -13.70 -6.48
CA LYS A 395 36.56 -14.35 -6.32
C LYS A 395 35.62 -14.01 -7.47
N VAL A 396 34.72 -14.95 -7.76
CA VAL A 396 33.51 -14.71 -8.55
C VAL A 396 32.31 -15.21 -7.75
N TYR A 397 31.37 -14.31 -7.50
CA TYR A 397 30.08 -14.63 -6.91
C TYR A 397 29.11 -15.02 -8.02
N TRP A 398 28.24 -15.98 -7.77
CA TRP A 398 27.26 -16.40 -8.76
C TRP A 398 25.91 -16.69 -8.14
N LEU A 399 24.87 -16.46 -8.94
CA LEU A 399 23.47 -16.76 -8.65
C LEU A 399 22.91 -17.58 -9.80
N VAL A 400 22.35 -18.75 -9.50
CA VAL A 400 21.42 -19.43 -10.39
C VAL A 400 20.04 -18.87 -10.06
N ILE A 401 19.38 -18.33 -11.08
CA ILE A 401 18.06 -17.72 -10.91
C ILE A 401 17.02 -18.45 -11.77
N GLU A 402 15.81 -18.56 -11.25
CA GLU A 402 14.66 -18.93 -12.06
C GLU A 402 14.26 -17.70 -12.88
N PRO A 403 14.18 -17.82 -14.22
CA PRO A 403 13.80 -16.75 -15.11
C PRO A 403 12.40 -16.22 -14.82
#